data_AF-A0A9N8HHL2-F1
#
_entry.id   AF-A0A9N8HHL2-F1
#
_cell.length_a   1.000
_cell.length_b   1.000
_cell.length_c   1.000
_cell.angle_alpha   90.00
_cell.angle_beta   90.00
_cell.angle_gamma   90.00
#
_symmetry.space_group_name_H-M   'P 1'
#
loop_
_entity.id
_entity.type
_entity.pdbx_description
1 polymer ?
#
loop_
_entity_poly.entity_id
_entity_poly.type
_entity_poly.pdbx_seq_one_letter_code
_entity_poly.pdbx_strand_id
1 'polypeptide(L)'
;MVEGPGAIRNARKVQPAVGYQVVATVRLGKPEPLWTGHTLTEAFSVGKEVFLVFSNEAAWRLHFGMNGSLHLSKDGGFNNNNSSGYQYYRQQEPSIQIQFQRADADKNDDRIMLECRSTTANQVSARVARSKRDRLAHLDCCASHELFQTQQVISALQSRPDAMICDALLDQNKFPGVGNIIKMEGLHKANVHPKRLVRQLHHTELKSLVQTCRQYALGWLQAGRSPPKMVYNQTTCGSCHTVGSVRMVKLGQDLSRVTFWCMSCQPFTNKTTTDTCTAAASSSDNKRPLAAIFDNSRSKNNTAKKPKLAVPQQNASRNQNACPQHGPRHFCIKRVRHSPKEENKSRLFGTCKIKSCPYFAWADTHFPKCHGCSHRTVLRVSKKEHSSGRWFFSCSNNNGKCSGMFSWATPAQLAPFGKHLTPLL
;
A
#
# COMPACT_ATOMS: atom_id res chain seq x y z
N MET A 1 0.15 2.26 3.83
CA MET A 1 -0.92 1.29 4.17
C MET A 1 -0.29 0.08 4.83
N VAL A 2 -0.77 -0.24 6.03
CA VAL A 2 -0.33 -1.40 6.80
C VAL A 2 -1.31 -2.54 6.53
N GLU A 3 -0.82 -3.64 5.97
CA GLU A 3 -1.50 -4.94 5.91
C GLU A 3 -0.77 -5.92 6.84
N GLY A 4 -1.08 -7.21 6.80
CA GLY A 4 -0.48 -8.24 7.67
C GLY A 4 1.04 -8.14 7.80
N PRO A 5 1.80 -8.08 6.69
CA PRO A 5 3.25 -7.95 6.72
C PRO A 5 3.74 -6.71 7.47
N GLY A 6 3.02 -5.59 7.35
CA GLY A 6 3.37 -4.35 8.04
C GLY A 6 3.09 -4.43 9.54
N ALA A 7 1.99 -5.07 9.94
CA ALA A 7 1.62 -5.25 11.35
C ALA A 7 2.63 -6.15 12.07
N ILE A 8 3.01 -7.28 11.46
CA ILE A 8 4.06 -8.17 12.00
C ILE A 8 5.38 -7.44 12.17
N ARG A 9 5.80 -6.66 11.16
CA ARG A 9 7.03 -5.87 11.27
C ARG A 9 6.94 -4.85 12.39
N ASN A 10 5.80 -4.20 12.57
CA ASN A 10 5.59 -3.26 13.66
C ASN A 10 5.64 -3.96 15.02
N ALA A 11 5.02 -5.14 15.20
CA ALA A 11 5.15 -5.93 16.42
C ALA A 11 6.61 -6.36 16.68
N ARG A 12 7.33 -6.84 15.66
CA ARG A 12 8.74 -7.22 15.75
C ARG A 12 9.65 -6.06 16.14
N LYS A 13 9.36 -4.84 15.67
CA LYS A 13 10.11 -3.64 16.07
C LYS A 13 9.98 -3.33 17.56
N VAL A 14 8.87 -3.71 18.20
CA VAL A 14 8.60 -3.42 19.62
C VAL A 14 9.24 -4.48 20.54
N GLN A 15 9.65 -5.63 20.01
CA GLN A 15 10.29 -6.70 20.79
C GLN A 15 11.42 -6.23 21.72
N PRO A 16 12.31 -5.30 21.32
CA PRO A 16 13.37 -4.81 22.21
C PRO A 16 12.87 -4.11 23.48
N ALA A 17 11.61 -3.67 23.53
CA ALA A 17 11.00 -3.05 24.71
C ALA A 17 10.29 -4.07 25.62
N VAL A 18 10.17 -5.34 25.21
CA VAL A 18 9.60 -6.39 26.07
C VAL A 18 10.52 -6.60 27.27
N GLY A 19 9.94 -6.62 28.47
CA GLY A 19 10.66 -6.62 29.75
C GLY A 19 10.90 -5.25 30.35
N TYR A 20 10.68 -4.16 29.59
CA TYR A 20 10.83 -2.79 30.11
C TYR A 20 9.53 -2.33 30.79
N GLN A 21 9.67 -1.48 31.80
CA GLN A 21 8.56 -0.82 32.50
C GLN A 21 8.13 0.45 31.78
N VAL A 22 6.83 0.73 31.76
CA VAL A 22 6.29 1.99 31.28
C VAL A 22 6.56 3.10 32.29
N VAL A 23 7.22 4.17 31.87
CA VAL A 23 7.52 5.35 32.70
C VAL A 23 6.52 6.47 32.42
N ALA A 24 6.12 6.63 31.16
CA ALA A 24 5.17 7.65 30.74
C ALA A 24 4.40 7.19 29.51
N THR A 25 3.16 7.66 29.38
CA THR A 25 2.36 7.47 28.18
C THR A 25 1.65 8.75 27.80
N VAL A 26 1.75 9.15 26.53
CA VAL A 26 0.99 10.29 26.01
C VAL A 26 0.01 9.77 24.96
N ARG A 27 -1.23 10.23 25.02
CA ARG A 27 -2.27 9.92 24.04
C ARG A 27 -2.98 11.18 23.58
N LEU A 28 -2.79 11.55 22.32
CA LEU A 28 -3.31 12.81 21.80
C LEU A 28 -4.85 12.85 21.87
N GLY A 29 -5.38 13.87 22.56
CA GLY A 29 -6.81 14.15 22.67
C GLY A 29 -7.62 13.12 23.47
N LYS A 30 -6.98 12.28 24.29
CA LYS A 30 -7.65 11.28 25.14
C LYS A 30 -6.98 11.18 26.51
N PRO A 31 -7.69 10.71 27.56
CA PRO A 31 -7.10 10.53 28.87
C PRO A 31 -5.86 9.65 28.81
N GLU A 32 -4.84 10.02 29.57
CA GLU A 32 -3.65 9.18 29.76
C GLU A 32 -4.07 7.91 30.48
N PRO A 33 -3.83 6.75 29.87
CA PRO A 33 -4.22 5.53 30.52
C PRO A 33 -3.16 5.10 31.55
N LEU A 34 -3.61 4.53 32.67
CA LEU A 34 -2.76 4.17 33.82
C LEU A 34 -1.90 2.93 33.52
N TRP A 35 -0.83 3.10 32.74
CA TRP A 35 0.15 2.01 32.49
C TRP A 35 1.47 2.19 33.20
N THR A 36 1.71 3.37 33.77
CA THR A 36 2.96 3.69 34.47
C THR A 36 3.28 2.65 35.54
N GLY A 37 4.52 2.17 35.56
CA GLY A 37 5.01 1.12 36.43
C GLY A 37 4.76 -0.31 35.94
N HIS A 38 3.90 -0.52 34.95
CA HIS A 38 3.66 -1.86 34.40
C HIS A 38 4.69 -2.24 33.33
N THR A 39 5.10 -3.50 33.34
CA THR A 39 6.07 -4.06 32.40
C THR A 39 5.38 -4.49 31.11
N LEU A 40 5.96 -4.18 29.94
CA LEU A 40 5.54 -4.78 28.68
C LEU A 40 5.97 -6.25 28.66
N THR A 41 5.03 -7.18 28.73
CA THR A 41 5.30 -8.63 28.81
C THR A 41 5.28 -9.32 27.46
N GLU A 42 4.44 -8.86 26.53
CA GLU A 42 4.35 -9.43 25.18
C GLU A 42 4.09 -8.33 24.13
N ALA A 43 4.68 -8.49 22.96
CA ALA A 43 4.31 -7.74 21.77
C ALA A 43 4.08 -8.74 20.62
N PHE A 44 2.90 -8.75 20.01
CA PHE A 44 2.63 -9.63 18.88
C PHE A 44 1.61 -9.01 17.93
N SER A 45 1.35 -9.66 16.80
CA SER A 45 0.32 -9.23 15.86
C SER A 45 -0.57 -10.40 15.46
N VAL A 46 -1.82 -10.09 15.17
CA VAL A 46 -2.77 -11.02 14.55
C VAL A 46 -3.46 -10.28 13.42
N GLY A 47 -3.26 -10.73 12.20
CA GLY A 47 -3.67 -10.05 10.99
C GLY A 47 -3.08 -8.64 10.89
N LYS A 48 -3.93 -7.61 10.90
CA LYS A 48 -3.52 -6.19 10.75
C LYS A 48 -3.45 -5.43 12.07
N GLU A 49 -3.50 -6.15 13.17
CA GLU A 49 -3.54 -5.59 14.52
C GLU A 49 -2.27 -5.96 15.26
N VAL A 50 -1.78 -5.03 16.09
CA VAL A 50 -0.64 -5.26 16.99
C VAL A 50 -1.14 -5.17 18.42
N PHE A 51 -0.74 -6.12 19.25
CA PHE A 51 -1.06 -6.21 20.66
C PHE A 51 0.18 -5.97 21.49
N LEU A 52 0.09 -5.07 22.46
CA LEU A 52 1.09 -4.84 23.51
C LEU A 52 0.44 -5.25 24.83
N VAL A 53 0.94 -6.32 25.46
CA VAL A 53 0.38 -6.88 26.70
C VAL A 53 1.27 -6.46 27.87
N PHE A 54 0.65 -6.02 28.97
CA PHE A 54 1.36 -5.51 30.13
C PHE A 54 1.16 -6.41 31.36
N SER A 55 2.00 -6.25 32.39
CA SER A 55 2.01 -7.08 33.59
C SER A 55 0.74 -7.01 34.44
N ASN A 56 -0.12 -6.00 34.24
CA ASN A 56 -1.43 -5.87 34.89
C ASN A 56 -2.56 -6.61 34.14
N GLU A 57 -2.22 -7.55 33.25
CA GLU A 57 -3.18 -8.33 32.44
C GLU A 57 -4.09 -7.48 31.53
N ALA A 58 -3.70 -6.24 31.25
CA ALA A 58 -4.33 -5.41 30.25
C ALA A 58 -3.41 -5.27 29.02
N ALA A 59 -4.01 -4.95 27.87
CA ALA A 59 -3.32 -4.89 26.60
C ALA A 59 -3.81 -3.74 25.73
N TRP A 60 -2.89 -3.15 24.95
CA TRP A 60 -3.23 -2.25 23.86
C TRP A 60 -3.38 -2.99 22.56
N ARG A 61 -4.55 -2.84 21.95
CA ARG A 61 -4.86 -3.24 20.58
C ARG A 61 -4.65 -2.05 19.64
N LEU A 62 -3.58 -2.08 18.86
CA LEU A 62 -3.21 -1.07 17.89
C LEU A 62 -3.70 -1.44 16.48
N HIS A 63 -4.22 -0.46 15.74
CA HIS A 63 -4.56 -0.58 14.33
C HIS A 63 -4.14 0.68 13.56
N PHE A 64 -3.40 0.50 12.46
CA PHE A 64 -2.67 1.57 11.78
C PHE A 64 -3.44 2.23 10.62
N GLY A 65 -4.59 1.69 10.22
CA GLY A 65 -5.36 2.24 9.11
C GLY A 65 -4.54 2.45 7.82
N MET A 66 -4.79 3.57 7.11
CA MET A 66 -4.15 3.84 5.82
C MET A 66 -2.75 4.43 5.95
N ASN A 67 -2.57 5.34 6.92
CA ASN A 67 -1.39 6.20 7.06
C ASN A 67 -0.63 5.99 8.36
N GLY A 68 -1.08 5.07 9.21
CA GLY A 68 -0.45 4.83 10.51
C GLY A 68 0.95 4.26 10.39
N SER A 69 1.77 4.62 11.36
CA SER A 69 3.17 4.20 11.44
C SER A 69 3.57 4.01 12.90
N LEU A 70 4.62 3.21 13.09
CA LEU A 70 5.23 2.90 14.38
C LEU A 70 6.74 3.08 14.26
N HIS A 71 7.29 3.84 15.20
CA HIS A 71 8.72 4.09 15.33
C HIS A 71 9.18 3.75 16.76
N LEU A 72 10.36 3.16 16.86
CA LEU A 72 11.01 2.86 18.13
C LEU A 72 12.39 3.52 18.10
N SER A 73 12.74 4.29 19.13
CA SER A 73 14.05 4.95 19.28
C SER A 73 14.64 4.69 20.68
N LYS A 74 15.98 4.60 20.75
CA LYS A 74 16.73 4.40 22.01
C LYS A 74 17.12 5.71 22.71
N ASP A 75 16.91 6.86 22.08
CA ASP A 75 17.15 8.15 22.74
C ASP A 75 15.90 8.56 23.52
N GLY A 76 16.01 8.54 24.85
CA GLY A 76 14.94 8.82 25.81
C GLY A 76 14.50 10.29 25.91
N GLY A 77 14.74 11.10 24.88
CA GLY A 77 14.39 12.52 24.85
C GLY A 77 13.39 12.83 23.73
N PHE A 78 12.44 13.73 24.02
CA PHE A 78 11.59 14.41 23.03
C PHE A 78 12.40 15.37 22.13
N ASN A 79 13.60 14.99 21.68
CA ASN A 79 14.50 15.89 20.98
C ASN A 79 14.40 15.74 19.46
N ASN A 80 13.94 16.83 18.84
CA ASN A 80 13.68 17.03 17.42
C ASN A 80 14.92 17.00 16.50
N ASN A 81 16.12 16.77 17.04
CA ASN A 81 17.37 17.07 16.36
C ASN A 81 18.27 15.84 16.21
N ASN A 82 17.85 14.87 15.40
CA ASN A 82 18.83 14.11 14.64
C ASN A 82 18.32 13.55 13.31
N SER A 83 19.26 13.60 12.36
CA SER A 83 19.06 13.73 10.93
C SER A 83 19.34 12.40 10.22
N SER A 84 18.31 11.58 9.98
CA SER A 84 18.30 10.67 8.82
C SER A 84 16.89 10.14 8.54
N GLY A 85 16.29 10.63 7.45
CA GLY A 85 15.16 9.97 6.80
C GLY A 85 13.76 10.34 7.32
N TYR A 86 12.97 10.98 6.44
CA TYR A 86 11.51 11.18 6.52
C TYR A 86 10.99 12.44 7.24
N GLN A 87 11.51 13.60 6.83
CA GLN A 87 11.10 14.93 7.29
C GLN A 87 9.62 15.28 7.02
N TYR A 88 8.94 14.62 6.07
CA TYR A 88 7.50 14.87 5.78
C TYR A 88 6.55 14.24 6.81
N TYR A 89 6.93 13.14 7.49
CA TYR A 89 6.08 12.46 8.48
C TYR A 89 6.26 13.01 9.91
N ARG A 90 7.29 13.82 10.16
CA ARG A 90 7.53 14.49 11.46
C ARG A 90 6.65 15.72 11.70
N GLN A 91 5.92 16.20 10.69
CA GLN A 91 5.01 17.36 10.83
C GLN A 91 3.69 17.03 11.55
N GLN A 92 3.41 15.75 11.80
CA GLN A 92 2.24 15.34 12.56
C GLN A 92 2.67 14.83 13.94
N GLU A 93 2.06 15.40 14.97
CA GLU A 93 2.24 14.95 16.35
C GLU A 93 1.90 13.45 16.47
N PRO A 94 2.74 12.67 17.17
CA PRO A 94 2.42 11.30 17.53
C PRO A 94 1.04 11.20 18.20
N SER A 95 0.20 10.31 17.70
CA SER A 95 -1.10 10.01 18.32
C SER A 95 -0.94 9.28 19.65
N ILE A 96 0.16 8.54 19.81
CA ILE A 96 0.48 7.73 20.99
C ILE A 96 1.99 7.75 21.18
N GLN A 97 2.44 7.96 22.40
CA GLN A 97 3.83 7.79 22.82
C GLN A 97 3.88 6.94 24.08
N ILE A 98 4.84 6.02 24.16
CA ILE A 98 5.14 5.25 25.36
C ILE A 98 6.64 5.34 25.61
N GLN A 99 7.00 5.75 26.81
CA GLN A 99 8.36 5.70 27.29
C GLN A 99 8.53 4.45 28.14
N PHE A 100 9.52 3.64 27.78
CA PHE A 100 9.91 2.42 28.47
C PHE A 100 11.28 2.59 29.13
N GLN A 101 11.51 1.92 30.27
CA GLN A 101 12.80 1.89 30.96
C GLN A 101 13.09 0.51 31.59
N ARG A 102 14.37 0.11 31.57
CA ARG A 102 14.99 -0.89 32.48
C ARG A 102 14.54 -0.71 33.93
N ALA A 103 13.96 -1.72 34.58
CA ALA A 103 13.70 -1.67 36.03
C ALA A 103 15.01 -1.51 36.84
N ASP A 104 16.12 -2.00 36.30
CA ASP A 104 17.47 -2.01 36.87
C ASP A 104 18.41 -0.92 36.31
N ALA A 105 17.92 -0.06 35.41
CA ALA A 105 18.76 0.92 34.74
C ALA A 105 18.83 2.23 35.54
N ASP A 106 20.04 2.79 35.65
CA ASP A 106 20.26 4.16 36.10
C ASP A 106 19.35 5.12 35.32
N LYS A 107 18.80 6.13 36.01
CA LYS A 107 17.60 6.91 35.61
C LYS A 107 17.59 7.48 34.18
N ASN A 108 18.72 7.49 33.45
CA ASN A 108 18.86 8.09 32.12
C ASN A 108 19.44 7.20 30.99
N ASP A 109 20.02 6.01 31.24
CA ASP A 109 20.88 5.37 30.21
C ASP A 109 20.23 4.26 29.37
N ASP A 110 19.04 3.75 29.76
CA ASP A 110 18.36 2.68 29.01
C ASP A 110 16.84 2.93 28.85
N ARG A 111 16.53 3.98 28.09
CA ARG A 111 15.15 4.38 27.77
C ARG A 111 14.81 4.04 26.33
N ILE A 112 13.62 3.52 26.11
CA ILE A 112 13.09 3.25 24.76
C ILE A 112 11.82 4.08 24.57
N MET A 113 11.76 4.84 23.48
CA MET A 113 10.57 5.59 23.10
C MET A 113 9.85 4.89 21.96
N LEU A 114 8.58 4.56 22.17
CA LEU A 114 7.67 4.07 21.15
C LEU A 114 6.74 5.20 20.71
N GLU A 115 6.74 5.52 19.42
CA GLU A 115 5.84 6.51 18.85
C GLU A 115 4.94 5.89 17.78
N CYS A 116 3.63 6.08 17.91
CA CYS A 116 2.67 5.74 16.87
C CYS A 116 1.99 7.00 16.33
N ARG A 117 1.95 7.15 15.00
CA ARG A 117 1.26 8.25 14.30
C ARG A 117 0.06 7.70 13.56
N SER A 118 -1.01 8.49 13.41
CA SER A 118 -2.23 8.09 12.68
C SER A 118 -2.73 6.68 13.04
N THR A 119 -2.62 6.31 14.32
CA THR A 119 -2.87 4.94 14.80
C THR A 119 -3.96 4.97 15.86
N THR A 120 -4.92 4.06 15.75
CA THR A 120 -5.95 3.87 16.78
C THR A 120 -5.47 2.85 17.80
N ALA A 121 -5.62 3.15 19.09
CA ALA A 121 -5.41 2.21 20.19
C ALA A 121 -6.69 2.00 20.99
N ASN A 122 -7.01 0.75 21.31
CA ASN A 122 -8.08 0.41 22.25
C ASN A 122 -7.51 -0.49 23.34
N GLN A 123 -7.92 -0.26 24.58
CA GLN A 123 -7.59 -1.16 25.68
C GLN A 123 -8.48 -2.40 25.61
N VAL A 124 -7.87 -3.57 25.78
CA VAL A 124 -8.52 -4.88 25.91
C VAL A 124 -7.82 -5.64 27.04
N SER A 125 -8.37 -6.76 27.51
CA SER A 125 -7.64 -7.64 28.43
C SER A 125 -6.59 -8.47 27.69
N ALA A 126 -5.55 -8.88 28.40
CA ALA A 126 -4.55 -9.83 27.90
C ALA A 126 -5.20 -11.14 27.43
N ARG A 127 -6.22 -11.63 28.16
CA ARG A 127 -7.04 -12.78 27.76
C ARG A 127 -7.67 -12.61 26.38
N VAL A 128 -8.26 -11.46 26.08
CA VAL A 128 -8.86 -11.18 24.76
C VAL A 128 -7.80 -11.16 23.66
N ALA A 129 -6.64 -10.56 23.92
CA ALA A 129 -5.54 -10.50 22.96
C ALA A 129 -4.98 -11.91 22.65
N ARG A 130 -4.67 -12.69 23.69
CA ARG A 130 -4.15 -14.06 23.57
C ARG A 130 -5.17 -15.01 22.94
N SER A 131 -6.43 -14.99 23.39
CA SER A 131 -7.51 -15.79 22.79
C SER A 131 -7.68 -15.53 21.29
N LYS A 132 -7.53 -14.27 20.85
CA LYS A 132 -7.55 -13.95 19.43
C LYS A 132 -6.36 -14.53 18.66
N ARG A 133 -5.16 -14.47 19.23
CA ARG A 133 -3.96 -15.11 18.67
C ARG A 133 -4.18 -16.61 18.53
N ASP A 134 -4.60 -17.28 19.59
CA ASP A 134 -4.74 -18.73 19.61
C ASP A 134 -5.78 -19.22 18.60
N ARG A 135 -6.91 -18.51 18.48
CA ARG A 135 -7.97 -18.83 17.53
C ARG A 135 -7.59 -18.58 16.07
N LEU A 136 -6.75 -17.59 15.78
CA LEU A 136 -6.53 -17.11 14.41
C LEU A 136 -5.11 -17.30 13.86
N ALA A 137 -4.14 -17.69 14.69
CA ALA A 137 -2.74 -17.83 14.30
C ALA A 137 -2.58 -18.79 13.12
N HIS A 138 -3.32 -19.89 13.09
CA HIS A 138 -3.27 -20.87 12.01
C HIS A 138 -3.91 -20.39 10.70
N LEU A 139 -4.72 -19.33 10.74
CA LEU A 139 -5.33 -18.70 9.56
C LEU A 139 -4.56 -17.46 9.08
N ASP A 140 -3.63 -16.92 9.87
CA ASP A 140 -2.96 -15.66 9.56
C ASP A 140 -2.08 -15.80 8.32
N CYS A 141 -2.34 -14.94 7.32
CA CYS A 141 -1.64 -14.92 6.04
C CYS A 141 -0.12 -14.84 6.18
N CYS A 142 0.39 -14.30 7.28
CA CYS A 142 1.81 -14.16 7.55
C CYS A 142 2.31 -14.99 8.75
N ALA A 143 1.52 -15.95 9.25
CA ALA A 143 2.00 -16.94 10.23
C ALA A 143 3.20 -17.73 9.70
N SER A 144 3.96 -18.38 10.58
CA SER A 144 5.08 -19.25 10.18
C SER A 144 4.60 -20.46 9.36
N HIS A 145 5.53 -21.17 8.74
CA HIS A 145 5.18 -22.33 7.91
C HIS A 145 4.58 -23.46 8.74
N GLU A 146 5.05 -23.64 9.97
CA GLU A 146 4.64 -24.68 10.91
C GLU A 146 3.23 -24.43 11.46
N LEU A 147 2.82 -23.16 11.57
CA LEU A 147 1.53 -22.79 12.15
C LEU A 147 0.41 -22.66 11.11
N PHE A 148 0.72 -22.21 9.89
CA PHE A 148 -0.30 -21.86 8.90
C PHE A 148 -0.97 -23.08 8.27
N GLN A 149 -2.29 -23.14 8.35
CA GLN A 149 -3.09 -24.27 7.85
C GLN A 149 -3.93 -23.86 6.64
N THR A 150 -3.39 -24.11 5.44
CA THR A 150 -4.06 -23.78 4.17
C THR A 150 -5.48 -24.35 4.10
N GLN A 151 -5.69 -25.60 4.52
CA GLN A 151 -6.99 -26.26 4.47
C GLN A 151 -8.02 -25.57 5.36
N GLN A 152 -7.62 -25.11 6.55
CA GLN A 152 -8.53 -24.42 7.47
C GLN A 152 -8.93 -23.04 6.93
N VAL A 153 -8.03 -22.33 6.23
CA VAL A 153 -8.40 -21.10 5.51
C VAL A 153 -9.40 -21.38 4.39
N ILE A 154 -9.22 -22.47 3.63
CA ILE A 154 -10.18 -22.85 2.57
C ILE A 154 -11.56 -23.13 3.18
N SER A 155 -11.65 -23.95 4.23
CA SER A 155 -12.92 -24.22 4.93
C SER A 155 -13.54 -22.94 5.50
N ALA A 156 -12.72 -22.05 6.06
CA ALA A 156 -13.15 -20.76 6.56
C ALA A 156 -13.76 -19.89 5.44
N LEU A 157 -13.13 -19.82 4.26
CA LEU A 157 -13.69 -19.11 3.10
C LEU A 157 -15.00 -19.76 2.62
N GLN A 158 -15.03 -21.09 2.51
CA GLN A 158 -16.19 -21.86 2.04
C GLN A 158 -17.44 -21.70 2.93
N SER A 159 -17.28 -21.33 4.20
CA SER A 159 -18.42 -20.98 5.06
C SER A 159 -19.14 -19.67 4.66
N ARG A 160 -18.65 -18.94 3.65
CA ARG A 160 -19.32 -17.80 3.01
C ARG A 160 -19.58 -18.08 1.52
N PRO A 161 -20.39 -19.10 1.16
CA PRO A 161 -20.50 -19.59 -0.21
C PRO A 161 -20.98 -18.53 -1.20
N ASP A 162 -21.89 -17.65 -0.78
CA ASP A 162 -22.51 -16.62 -1.61
C ASP A 162 -21.76 -15.27 -1.58
N ALA A 163 -20.67 -15.17 -0.82
CA ALA A 163 -19.84 -13.97 -0.85
C ALA A 163 -18.99 -13.93 -2.12
N MET A 164 -18.78 -12.73 -2.66
CA MET A 164 -17.73 -12.52 -3.65
C MET A 164 -16.38 -12.90 -3.03
N ILE A 165 -15.53 -13.59 -3.79
CA ILE A 165 -14.21 -14.02 -3.31
C ILE A 165 -13.35 -12.83 -2.84
N CYS A 166 -13.50 -11.67 -3.48
CA CYS A 166 -12.80 -10.46 -3.06
C CYS A 166 -13.24 -9.93 -1.67
N ASP A 167 -14.45 -10.21 -1.22
CA ASP A 167 -14.92 -9.88 0.14
C ASP A 167 -14.49 -10.96 1.13
N ALA A 168 -14.67 -12.23 0.77
CA ALA A 168 -14.30 -13.37 1.62
C ALA A 168 -12.81 -13.32 2.02
N LEU A 169 -11.92 -12.96 1.09
CA LEU A 169 -10.48 -12.78 1.36
C LEU A 169 -10.17 -11.65 2.35
N LEU A 170 -11.05 -10.65 2.49
CA LEU A 170 -10.82 -9.51 3.37
C LEU A 170 -11.39 -9.71 4.78
N ASP A 171 -12.15 -10.79 5.00
CA ASP A 171 -12.68 -11.14 6.32
C ASP A 171 -11.54 -11.52 7.26
N GLN A 172 -11.28 -10.67 8.25
CA GLN A 172 -10.18 -10.86 9.20
C GLN A 172 -10.41 -12.01 10.18
N ASN A 173 -11.61 -12.61 10.22
CA ASN A 173 -11.87 -13.85 10.96
C ASN A 173 -11.65 -15.11 10.12
N LYS A 174 -11.47 -14.99 8.80
CA LYS A 174 -11.29 -16.13 7.88
C LYS A 174 -9.88 -16.18 7.29
N PHE A 175 -9.33 -15.01 6.94
CA PHE A 175 -7.96 -14.90 6.42
C PHE A 175 -7.26 -13.63 6.96
N PRO A 176 -6.95 -13.58 8.27
CA PRO A 176 -6.36 -12.41 8.90
C PRO A 176 -5.07 -11.98 8.21
N GLY A 177 -4.88 -10.66 8.11
CA GLY A 177 -3.67 -10.07 7.53
C GLY A 177 -3.79 -9.72 6.05
N VAL A 178 -4.70 -10.38 5.32
CA VAL A 178 -5.00 -9.99 3.94
C VAL A 178 -5.65 -8.60 3.94
N GLY A 179 -5.05 -7.68 3.20
CA GLY A 179 -5.61 -6.38 2.89
C GLY A 179 -5.88 -6.24 1.39
N ASN A 180 -6.13 -5.00 0.97
CA ASN A 180 -6.63 -4.73 -0.36
C ASN A 180 -5.57 -5.01 -1.44
N ILE A 181 -4.29 -4.76 -1.15
CA ILE A 181 -3.18 -5.04 -2.06
C ILE A 181 -2.97 -6.54 -2.18
N ILE A 182 -2.82 -7.26 -1.06
CA ILE A 182 -2.60 -8.72 -1.06
C ILE A 182 -3.74 -9.42 -1.81
N LYS A 183 -4.99 -9.04 -1.52
CA LYS A 183 -6.18 -9.58 -2.20
C LYS A 183 -6.06 -9.49 -3.72
N MET A 184 -5.78 -8.29 -4.25
CA MET A 184 -5.78 -8.08 -5.71
C MET A 184 -4.64 -8.78 -6.41
N GLU A 185 -3.44 -8.71 -5.83
CA GLU A 185 -2.25 -9.32 -6.41
C GLU A 185 -2.33 -10.86 -6.31
N GLY A 186 -2.91 -11.39 -5.23
CA GLY A 186 -3.19 -12.82 -5.08
C GLY A 186 -4.25 -13.33 -6.07
N LEU A 187 -5.38 -12.63 -6.20
CA LEU A 187 -6.42 -12.93 -7.20
C LEU A 187 -5.85 -12.91 -8.62
N HIS A 188 -5.04 -11.91 -8.94
CA HIS A 188 -4.39 -11.81 -10.24
C HIS A 188 -3.44 -12.96 -10.49
N LYS A 189 -2.58 -13.29 -9.52
CA LYS A 189 -1.63 -14.40 -9.65
C LYS A 189 -2.34 -15.76 -9.78
N ALA A 190 -3.52 -15.92 -9.18
CA ALA A 190 -4.35 -17.11 -9.30
C ALA A 190 -5.31 -17.10 -10.51
N ASN A 191 -5.29 -16.05 -11.35
CA ASN A 191 -6.22 -15.86 -12.48
C ASN A 191 -7.71 -15.91 -12.09
N VAL A 192 -8.06 -15.52 -10.87
CA VAL A 192 -9.44 -15.53 -10.37
C VAL A 192 -10.06 -14.13 -10.49
N HIS A 193 -11.22 -14.03 -11.13
CA HIS A 193 -11.97 -12.77 -11.19
C HIS A 193 -12.56 -12.40 -9.81
N PRO A 194 -12.41 -11.13 -9.34
CA PRO A 194 -12.79 -10.73 -7.98
C PRO A 194 -14.27 -10.93 -7.63
N LYS A 195 -15.18 -10.87 -8.64
CA LYS A 195 -16.63 -11.06 -8.45
C LYS A 195 -17.10 -12.52 -8.39
N ARG A 196 -16.25 -13.50 -8.69
CA ARG A 196 -16.68 -14.92 -8.58
C ARG A 196 -17.07 -15.20 -7.13
N LEU A 197 -18.14 -15.95 -6.94
CA LEU A 197 -18.60 -16.37 -5.61
C LEU A 197 -17.70 -17.47 -5.08
N VAL A 198 -17.58 -17.58 -3.75
CA VAL A 198 -16.78 -18.66 -3.15
C VAL A 198 -17.27 -20.03 -3.61
N ARG A 199 -18.59 -20.26 -3.65
CA ARG A 199 -19.20 -21.52 -4.12
C ARG A 199 -18.90 -21.87 -5.58
N GLN A 200 -18.48 -20.89 -6.39
CA GLN A 200 -18.15 -21.11 -7.80
C GLN A 200 -16.69 -21.54 -8.01
N LEU A 201 -15.84 -21.49 -6.98
CA LEU A 201 -14.41 -21.80 -7.09
C LEU A 201 -14.15 -23.26 -6.73
N HIS A 202 -13.40 -23.96 -7.60
CA HIS A 202 -12.95 -25.30 -7.28
C HIS A 202 -11.97 -25.29 -6.11
N HIS A 203 -11.84 -26.44 -5.42
CA HIS A 203 -10.92 -26.58 -4.30
C HIS A 203 -9.46 -26.24 -4.70
N THR A 204 -9.04 -26.64 -5.90
CA THR A 204 -7.71 -26.33 -6.47
C THR A 204 -7.52 -24.83 -6.72
N GLU A 205 -8.55 -24.12 -7.19
CA GLU A 205 -8.54 -22.67 -7.36
C GLU A 205 -8.43 -21.95 -6.01
N LEU A 206 -9.22 -22.36 -5.02
CA LEU A 206 -9.16 -21.81 -3.65
C LEU A 206 -7.79 -22.05 -3.01
N LYS A 207 -7.25 -23.26 -3.15
CA LYS A 207 -5.91 -23.60 -2.66
C LYS A 207 -4.84 -22.72 -3.30
N SER A 208 -4.86 -22.60 -4.63
CA SER A 208 -3.93 -21.74 -5.37
C SER A 208 -4.07 -20.29 -4.92
N LEU A 209 -5.29 -19.77 -4.78
CA LEU A 209 -5.56 -18.40 -4.34
C LEU A 209 -5.06 -18.10 -2.92
N VAL A 210 -5.28 -19.02 -1.97
CA VAL A 210 -4.77 -18.88 -0.60
C VAL A 210 -3.23 -18.86 -0.62
N GLN A 211 -2.62 -19.75 -1.39
CA GLN A 211 -1.17 -19.82 -1.53
C GLN A 211 -0.58 -18.57 -2.19
N THR A 212 -1.18 -18.04 -3.25
CA THR A 212 -0.67 -16.83 -3.92
C THR A 212 -0.80 -15.58 -3.05
N CYS A 213 -1.89 -15.43 -2.30
CA CYS A 213 -2.05 -14.37 -1.30
C CYS A 213 -0.94 -14.44 -0.25
N ARG A 214 -0.71 -15.64 0.32
CA ARG A 214 0.32 -15.88 1.33
C ARG A 214 1.72 -15.64 0.78
N GLN A 215 2.05 -16.16 -0.40
CA GLN A 215 3.34 -15.93 -1.05
C GLN A 215 3.63 -14.44 -1.25
N TYR A 216 2.63 -13.67 -1.72
CA TYR A 216 2.78 -12.22 -1.86
C TYR A 216 3.02 -11.53 -0.51
N ALA A 217 2.28 -11.92 0.52
CA ALA A 217 2.41 -11.35 1.86
C ALA A 217 3.75 -11.69 2.51
N LEU A 218 4.23 -12.93 2.41
CA LEU A 218 5.54 -13.35 2.92
C LEU A 218 6.68 -12.67 2.15
N GLY A 219 6.57 -12.54 0.83
CA GLY A 219 7.55 -11.78 0.03
C GLY A 219 7.61 -10.31 0.45
N TRP A 220 6.47 -9.69 0.80
CA TRP A 220 6.45 -8.36 1.40
C TRP A 220 7.15 -8.36 2.76
N LEU A 221 6.80 -9.28 3.66
CA LEU A 221 7.35 -9.37 5.01
C LEU A 221 8.88 -9.47 4.97
N GLN A 222 9.42 -10.37 4.14
CA GLN A 222 10.85 -10.60 3.98
C GLN A 222 11.58 -9.38 3.41
N ALA A 223 11.05 -8.78 2.35
CA ALA A 223 11.70 -7.62 1.70
C ALA A 223 11.53 -6.30 2.47
N GLY A 224 10.67 -6.26 3.49
CA GLY A 224 10.31 -5.04 4.22
C GLY A 224 9.51 -4.01 3.41
N ARG A 225 9.13 -4.35 2.17
CA ARG A 225 8.36 -3.52 1.24
C ARG A 225 7.50 -4.39 0.32
N SER A 226 6.38 -3.86 -0.16
CA SER A 226 5.49 -4.63 -1.04
C SER A 226 6.23 -5.05 -2.32
N PRO A 227 6.03 -6.28 -2.81
CA PRO A 227 6.49 -6.70 -4.13
C PRO A 227 6.01 -5.77 -5.25
N PRO A 228 6.60 -5.87 -6.46
CA PRO A 228 6.07 -5.20 -7.64
C PRO A 228 4.57 -5.50 -7.82
N LYS A 229 3.79 -4.48 -8.16
CA LYS A 229 2.34 -4.58 -8.32
C LYS A 229 2.00 -4.84 -9.78
N MET A 230 1.30 -5.93 -10.05
CA MET A 230 0.93 -6.32 -11.40
C MET A 230 -0.38 -5.65 -11.83
N VAL A 231 -1.29 -5.41 -10.90
CA VAL A 231 -2.60 -4.80 -11.18
C VAL A 231 -2.94 -3.64 -10.24
N TYR A 232 -2.48 -3.68 -8.98
CA TYR A 232 -2.82 -2.64 -8.03
C TYR A 232 -2.26 -1.29 -8.46
N ASN A 233 -3.18 -0.32 -8.63
CA ASN A 233 -2.87 1.02 -9.12
C ASN A 233 -2.14 1.03 -10.47
N GLN A 234 -2.41 0.05 -11.32
CA GLN A 234 -1.90 -0.02 -12.70
C GLN A 234 -3.02 0.23 -13.71
N THR A 235 -2.64 0.66 -14.91
CA THR A 235 -3.51 0.71 -16.10
C THR A 235 -3.14 -0.39 -17.11
N THR A 236 -1.88 -0.81 -17.11
CA THR A 236 -1.34 -1.93 -17.91
C THR A 236 -1.04 -3.10 -16.98
N CYS A 237 -1.48 -4.30 -17.34
CA CYS A 237 -1.19 -5.50 -16.55
C CYS A 237 0.30 -5.83 -16.60
N GLY A 238 0.90 -6.09 -15.43
CA GLY A 238 2.31 -6.46 -15.30
C GLY A 238 2.67 -7.86 -15.82
N SER A 239 1.68 -8.72 -16.09
CA SER A 239 1.91 -10.09 -16.60
C SER A 239 1.63 -10.25 -18.08
N CYS A 240 0.48 -9.81 -18.59
CA CYS A 240 0.17 -9.91 -20.02
C CYS A 240 0.61 -8.69 -20.84
N HIS A 241 1.04 -7.61 -20.18
CA HIS A 241 1.50 -6.35 -20.80
C HIS A 241 0.47 -5.63 -21.70
N THR A 242 -0.78 -6.09 -21.73
CA THR A 242 -1.86 -5.46 -22.49
C THR A 242 -2.20 -4.09 -21.88
N VAL A 243 -2.01 -3.03 -22.67
CA VAL A 243 -2.28 -1.64 -22.25
C VAL A 243 -3.78 -1.43 -22.03
N GLY A 244 -4.16 -0.80 -20.92
CA GLY A 244 -5.56 -0.50 -20.61
C GLY A 244 -6.40 -1.72 -20.16
N SER A 245 -5.77 -2.88 -19.98
CA SER A 245 -6.44 -4.12 -19.55
C SER A 245 -6.86 -4.11 -18.08
N VAL A 246 -6.30 -3.22 -17.25
CA VAL A 246 -6.59 -3.20 -15.81
C VAL A 246 -7.81 -2.32 -15.54
N ARG A 247 -8.87 -2.94 -14.98
CA ARG A 247 -10.08 -2.25 -14.52
C ARG A 247 -9.94 -1.81 -13.07
N MET A 248 -10.69 -0.77 -12.70
CA MET A 248 -10.75 -0.25 -11.34
C MET A 248 -12.20 0.07 -10.99
N VAL A 249 -12.82 -0.77 -10.15
CA VAL A 249 -14.20 -0.60 -9.70
C VAL A 249 -14.26 -0.69 -8.19
N LYS A 250 -15.19 0.05 -7.58
CA LYS A 250 -15.59 -0.20 -6.20
C LYS A 250 -16.44 -1.46 -6.14
N LEU A 251 -15.87 -2.54 -5.61
CA LEU A 251 -16.51 -3.85 -5.45
C LEU A 251 -16.67 -4.18 -3.97
N GLY A 252 -17.63 -5.04 -3.68
CA GLY A 252 -17.87 -5.60 -2.36
C GLY A 252 -19.25 -5.25 -1.83
N GLN A 253 -19.91 -6.23 -1.22
CA GLN A 253 -21.20 -6.08 -0.55
C GLN A 253 -21.01 -5.69 0.92
N ASP A 254 -20.04 -6.30 1.61
CA ASP A 254 -19.73 -5.98 3.01
C ASP A 254 -19.17 -4.56 3.13
N LEU A 255 -18.13 -4.26 2.33
CA LEU A 255 -17.49 -2.96 2.27
C LEU A 255 -17.02 -2.68 0.85
N SER A 256 -17.64 -1.68 0.21
CA SER A 256 -17.30 -1.29 -1.16
C SER A 256 -15.89 -0.69 -1.26
N ARG A 257 -14.93 -1.51 -1.69
CA ARG A 257 -13.50 -1.16 -1.82
C ARG A 257 -13.09 -1.11 -3.28
N VAL A 258 -12.24 -0.14 -3.60
CA VAL A 258 -11.61 -0.07 -4.93
C VAL A 258 -10.83 -1.36 -5.14
N THR A 259 -11.14 -2.06 -6.23
CA THR A 259 -10.56 -3.34 -6.64
C THR A 259 -10.05 -3.21 -8.06
N PHE A 260 -8.80 -3.68 -8.26
CA PHE A 260 -8.13 -3.73 -9.55
C PHE A 260 -8.02 -5.18 -10.02
N TRP A 261 -8.26 -5.41 -11.30
CA TRP A 261 -8.06 -6.72 -11.95
C TRP A 261 -7.76 -6.53 -13.43
N CYS A 262 -7.07 -7.49 -14.04
CA CYS A 262 -6.82 -7.52 -15.48
C CYS A 262 -7.98 -8.22 -16.19
N MET A 263 -8.59 -7.59 -17.19
CA MET A 263 -9.68 -8.21 -17.96
C MET A 263 -9.23 -9.42 -18.78
N SER A 264 -7.97 -9.42 -19.23
CA SER A 264 -7.41 -10.48 -20.06
C SER A 264 -6.99 -11.69 -19.21
N CYS A 265 -6.30 -11.46 -18.10
CA CYS A 265 -5.82 -12.55 -17.23
C CYS A 265 -6.89 -13.09 -16.29
N GLN A 266 -7.87 -12.26 -15.91
CA GLN A 266 -8.94 -12.63 -14.98
C GLN A 266 -10.28 -12.41 -15.67
N PRO A 267 -10.61 -13.14 -16.75
CA PRO A 267 -11.92 -13.04 -17.39
C PRO A 267 -13.02 -13.48 -16.42
N PHE A 268 -14.19 -12.85 -16.50
CA PHE A 268 -15.33 -13.29 -15.69
C PHE A 268 -16.02 -14.48 -16.37
N THR A 269 -15.93 -15.66 -15.74
CA THR A 269 -16.62 -16.86 -16.19
C THR A 269 -17.68 -17.24 -15.16
N ASN A 270 -18.94 -17.32 -15.61
CA ASN A 270 -20.07 -17.79 -14.80
C ASN A 270 -20.20 -19.32 -14.75
N LYS A 271 -19.24 -20.06 -15.31
CA LYS A 271 -19.32 -21.51 -15.41
C LYS A 271 -19.33 -22.12 -14.02
N THR A 272 -20.49 -22.63 -13.64
CA THR A 272 -20.66 -23.59 -12.56
C THR A 272 -20.51 -24.91 -13.28
N THR A 273 -19.31 -25.47 -13.31
CA THR A 273 -19.04 -26.67 -14.12
C THR A 273 -18.57 -27.78 -13.22
N THR A 274 -19.52 -28.67 -12.95
CA THR A 274 -19.29 -30.10 -12.74
C THR A 274 -18.24 -30.62 -13.73
N ASP A 275 -17.34 -31.43 -13.20
CA ASP A 275 -16.23 -32.15 -13.82
C ASP A 275 -16.17 -32.25 -15.35
N THR A 276 -15.00 -31.93 -15.90
CA THR A 276 -14.31 -32.85 -16.81
C THR A 276 -12.83 -32.48 -16.92
N CYS A 277 -11.98 -33.39 -16.47
CA CYS A 277 -10.59 -33.47 -16.85
C CYS A 277 -10.50 -33.84 -18.33
N THR A 278 -9.90 -32.99 -19.15
CA THR A 278 -9.18 -33.44 -20.34
C THR A 278 -7.82 -32.77 -20.35
N ALA A 279 -6.83 -33.58 -20.02
CA ALA A 279 -5.43 -33.32 -20.26
C ALA A 279 -5.17 -33.19 -21.77
N ALA A 280 -4.32 -32.24 -22.15
CA ALA A 280 -3.53 -32.33 -23.36
C ALA A 280 -2.11 -31.88 -23.01
N ALA A 281 -1.21 -32.85 -23.01
CA ALA A 281 0.23 -32.75 -22.83
C ALA A 281 0.88 -32.05 -24.05
N SER A 282 1.88 -31.18 -23.83
CA SER A 282 3.33 -31.42 -23.97
C SER A 282 3.91 -31.21 -25.37
N SER A 283 5.01 -30.44 -25.42
CA SER A 283 6.21 -30.52 -26.32
C SER A 283 6.63 -29.09 -26.73
N SER A 284 7.88 -28.66 -26.76
CA SER A 284 9.18 -29.28 -26.49
C SER A 284 10.26 -28.18 -26.59
N ASP A 285 11.40 -28.48 -25.98
CA ASP A 285 12.72 -27.86 -26.07
C ASP A 285 13.10 -27.08 -27.34
N ASN A 286 13.91 -26.03 -27.16
CA ASN A 286 15.24 -26.04 -27.77
C ASN A 286 16.25 -25.08 -27.11
N LYS A 287 17.44 -25.63 -26.86
CA LYS A 287 18.64 -24.99 -26.31
C LYS A 287 19.44 -24.29 -27.44
N ARG A 288 19.98 -23.10 -27.12
CA ARG A 288 21.35 -22.52 -27.34
C ARG A 288 22.15 -22.85 -28.63
N PRO A 289 23.03 -21.94 -29.13
CA PRO A 289 24.25 -21.56 -28.39
C PRO A 289 24.76 -20.12 -28.51
N LEU A 290 25.78 -19.86 -27.68
CA LEU A 290 26.65 -18.69 -27.57
C LEU A 290 27.66 -18.63 -28.73
N ALA A 291 28.06 -17.43 -29.14
CA ALA A 291 29.43 -17.15 -29.58
C ALA A 291 29.76 -15.68 -29.28
N ALA A 292 30.93 -15.48 -28.65
CA ALA A 292 31.57 -14.21 -28.36
C ALA A 292 32.31 -13.68 -29.60
N ILE A 293 32.70 -12.40 -29.59
CA ILE A 293 34.01 -11.90 -30.05
C ILE A 293 34.25 -10.51 -29.41
N PHE A 294 35.51 -10.35 -29.00
CA PHE A 294 36.25 -9.18 -28.50
C PHE A 294 36.14 -7.96 -29.46
N ASP A 295 36.50 -6.71 -29.14
CA ASP A 295 37.70 -6.26 -28.44
C ASP A 295 37.66 -4.76 -28.07
N ASN A 296 38.50 -4.42 -27.08
CA ASN A 296 39.16 -3.17 -26.69
C ASN A 296 38.70 -1.79 -27.20
N SER A 297 38.58 -0.83 -26.25
CA SER A 297 39.64 0.18 -26.06
C SER A 297 39.42 1.08 -24.83
N ARG A 298 40.49 1.18 -24.04
CA ARG A 298 40.73 2.08 -22.90
C ARG A 298 40.89 3.52 -23.38
N SER A 299 40.36 4.50 -22.63
CA SER A 299 41.14 5.71 -22.31
C SER A 299 40.65 6.36 -21.01
N LYS A 300 41.62 6.71 -20.16
CA LYS A 300 41.46 7.46 -18.91
C LYS A 300 41.59 8.96 -19.23
N ASN A 301 40.82 9.83 -18.57
CA ASN A 301 41.38 10.82 -17.62
C ASN A 301 40.33 11.83 -17.11
N ASN A 302 40.31 11.95 -15.79
CA ASN A 302 40.08 13.11 -14.91
C ASN A 302 39.68 14.46 -15.53
N THR A 303 38.65 15.10 -14.97
CA THR A 303 38.80 16.13 -13.91
C THR A 303 37.45 16.82 -13.63
N ALA A 304 37.29 17.24 -12.38
CA ALA A 304 36.11 17.87 -11.83
C ALA A 304 35.88 19.31 -12.35
N LYS A 305 34.62 19.73 -12.44
CA LYS A 305 34.17 21.10 -12.12
C LYS A 305 32.65 21.13 -11.89
N LYS A 306 32.26 21.52 -10.67
CA LYS A 306 30.88 21.93 -10.32
C LYS A 306 30.48 23.16 -11.15
N PRO A 307 29.22 23.29 -11.60
CA PRO A 307 28.64 24.59 -11.85
C PRO A 307 27.63 24.97 -10.75
N LYS A 308 27.69 26.26 -10.44
CA LYS A 308 26.93 27.03 -9.47
C LYS A 308 25.43 27.06 -9.80
N LEU A 309 24.65 27.39 -8.77
CA LEU A 309 23.24 27.76 -8.85
C LEU A 309 23.02 28.84 -9.93
N ALA A 310 22.16 28.54 -10.89
CA ALA A 310 21.46 29.54 -11.69
C ALA A 310 20.03 29.05 -11.89
N VAL A 311 19.07 29.92 -11.57
CA VAL A 311 17.66 29.78 -11.92
C VAL A 311 17.51 30.27 -13.37
N PRO A 312 16.93 29.49 -14.30
CA PRO A 312 16.35 30.07 -15.50
C PRO A 312 14.84 29.89 -15.47
N GLN A 313 14.15 31.02 -15.41
CA GLN A 313 12.78 31.14 -15.87
C GLN A 313 12.72 30.82 -17.38
N GLN A 314 11.68 30.08 -17.75
CA GLN A 314 11.03 30.01 -19.06
C GLN A 314 11.89 29.61 -20.28
N ASN A 315 11.69 28.36 -20.74
CA ASN A 315 11.30 28.12 -22.13
C ASN A 315 10.66 26.73 -22.31
N ALA A 316 9.57 26.72 -23.07
CA ALA A 316 8.69 25.59 -23.33
C ALA A 316 9.34 24.52 -24.23
N SER A 317 8.79 23.29 -24.17
CA SER A 317 9.07 22.15 -25.06
C SER A 317 10.28 21.25 -24.75
N ARG A 318 10.49 20.83 -23.49
CA ARG A 318 11.40 19.70 -23.17
C ARG A 318 10.77 18.66 -22.25
N ASN A 319 10.62 17.43 -22.76
CA ASN A 319 10.27 16.17 -22.08
C ASN A 319 9.37 16.29 -20.83
N GLN A 320 8.06 16.39 -21.04
CA GLN A 320 7.06 16.48 -19.96
C GLN A 320 7.04 15.26 -19.00
N ASN A 321 7.76 14.17 -19.33
CA ASN A 321 7.84 12.93 -18.54
C ASN A 321 9.23 12.61 -17.98
N ALA A 322 10.13 13.58 -17.87
CA ALA A 322 11.46 13.35 -17.32
C ALA A 322 11.91 14.46 -16.37
N CYS A 323 12.63 14.09 -15.32
CA CYS A 323 13.39 15.07 -14.56
C CYS A 323 14.60 15.52 -15.40
N PRO A 324 14.85 16.82 -15.58
CA PRO A 324 16.01 17.31 -16.34
C PRO A 324 17.35 16.83 -15.77
N GLN A 325 17.44 16.64 -14.45
CA GLN A 325 18.66 16.22 -13.76
C GLN A 325 18.82 14.69 -13.68
N HIS A 326 17.71 13.95 -13.63
CA HIS A 326 17.73 12.52 -13.27
C HIS A 326 16.98 11.62 -14.25
N GLY A 327 16.55 12.17 -15.38
CA GLY A 327 15.87 11.45 -16.45
C GLY A 327 14.45 10.95 -16.09
N PRO A 328 13.86 10.10 -16.95
CA PRO A 328 12.49 9.61 -16.81
C PRO A 328 12.30 8.57 -15.71
N ARG A 329 13.37 7.88 -15.30
CA ARG A 329 13.31 6.81 -14.28
C ARG A 329 12.86 7.34 -12.91
N HIS A 330 13.29 8.56 -12.58
CA HIS A 330 12.98 9.21 -11.31
C HIS A 330 11.80 10.17 -11.42
N PHE A 331 11.20 10.37 -12.60
CA PHE A 331 10.02 11.20 -12.76
C PHE A 331 8.76 10.53 -12.21
N CYS A 332 7.86 11.33 -11.64
CA CYS A 332 6.51 10.93 -11.29
C CYS A 332 5.53 12.09 -11.40
N ILE A 333 4.28 11.75 -11.68
CA ILE A 333 3.15 12.68 -11.57
C ILE A 333 2.53 12.49 -10.19
N LYS A 334 2.07 13.59 -9.61
CA LYS A 334 1.33 13.63 -8.36
C LYS A 334 0.14 14.58 -8.49
N ARG A 335 -0.82 14.42 -7.57
CA ARG A 335 -1.96 15.31 -7.44
C ARG A 335 -1.87 16.14 -6.17
N VAL A 336 -2.22 17.41 -6.27
CA VAL A 336 -2.41 18.27 -5.09
C VAL A 336 -3.66 17.81 -4.33
N ARG A 337 -3.48 17.30 -3.11
CA ARG A 337 -4.58 16.84 -2.24
C ARG A 337 -5.03 17.90 -1.24
N HIS A 338 -4.06 18.61 -0.68
CA HIS A 338 -4.27 19.72 0.24
C HIS A 338 -3.53 20.94 -0.30
N SER A 339 -4.19 22.09 -0.31
CA SER A 339 -3.57 23.36 -0.65
C SER A 339 -4.25 24.47 0.14
N PRO A 340 -3.51 25.42 0.72
CA PRO A 340 -4.09 26.63 1.31
C PRO A 340 -4.88 27.45 0.29
N LYS A 341 -4.48 27.35 -0.99
CA LYS A 341 -5.17 27.98 -2.12
C LYS A 341 -6.05 26.95 -2.81
N GLU A 342 -7.36 27.08 -2.67
CA GLU A 342 -8.34 26.16 -3.26
C GLU A 342 -8.19 26.02 -4.79
N GLU A 343 -7.67 27.04 -5.49
CA GLU A 343 -7.41 27.01 -6.94
C GLU A 343 -6.42 25.91 -7.40
N ASN A 344 -5.51 25.47 -6.52
CA ASN A 344 -4.51 24.46 -6.85
C ASN A 344 -4.94 23.04 -6.49
N LYS A 345 -6.08 22.90 -5.80
CA LYS A 345 -6.60 21.61 -5.37
C LYS A 345 -6.90 20.72 -6.56
N SER A 346 -6.53 19.44 -6.45
CA SER A 346 -6.69 18.42 -7.49
C SER A 346 -5.88 18.61 -8.78
N ARG A 347 -5.03 19.64 -8.88
CA ARG A 347 -4.10 19.84 -10.01
C ARG A 347 -3.04 18.74 -10.09
N LEU A 348 -2.58 18.45 -11.30
CA LEU A 348 -1.52 17.48 -11.55
C LEU A 348 -0.17 18.17 -11.74
N PHE A 349 0.88 17.62 -11.14
CA PHE A 349 2.24 18.13 -11.27
C PHE A 349 3.26 17.01 -11.40
N GLY A 350 4.31 17.25 -12.18
CA GLY A 350 5.48 16.41 -12.31
C GLY A 350 6.53 16.77 -11.25
N THR A 351 7.18 15.76 -10.66
CA THR A 351 8.28 15.94 -9.71
C THR A 351 9.26 14.76 -9.76
N CYS A 352 10.45 14.96 -9.19
CA CYS A 352 11.48 13.92 -9.09
C CYS A 352 11.32 13.10 -7.79
N LYS A 353 11.55 11.80 -7.87
CA LYS A 353 11.55 10.86 -6.73
C LYS A 353 12.83 10.96 -5.88
N ILE A 354 13.91 11.53 -6.43
CA ILE A 354 15.15 11.72 -5.69
C ILE A 354 14.94 12.80 -4.64
N LYS A 355 15.30 12.46 -3.41
CA LYS A 355 15.24 13.39 -2.27
C LYS A 355 16.12 14.60 -2.57
N SER A 356 15.63 15.79 -2.22
CA SER A 356 16.32 17.08 -2.42
C SER A 356 16.42 17.59 -3.86
N CYS A 357 15.88 16.87 -4.86
CA CYS A 357 15.76 17.43 -6.21
C CYS A 357 14.60 18.45 -6.26
N PRO A 358 14.83 19.72 -6.67
CA PRO A 358 13.82 20.77 -6.63
C PRO A 358 12.84 20.74 -7.83
N TYR A 359 12.95 19.75 -8.71
CA TYR A 359 12.18 19.71 -9.95
C TYR A 359 10.67 19.65 -9.69
N PHE A 360 9.96 20.62 -10.29
CA PHE A 360 8.52 20.77 -10.25
C PHE A 360 8.03 21.36 -11.58
N ALA A 361 6.95 20.81 -12.13
CA ALA A 361 6.25 21.39 -13.27
C ALA A 361 4.76 21.06 -13.21
N TRP A 362 3.89 22.00 -13.57
CA TRP A 362 2.47 21.69 -13.76
C TRP A 362 2.31 20.76 -14.96
N ALA A 363 1.57 19.68 -14.76
CA ALA A 363 1.34 18.65 -15.78
C ALA A 363 -0.06 18.76 -16.42
N ASP A 364 -0.87 19.73 -15.98
CA ASP A 364 -2.26 19.93 -16.40
C ASP A 364 -2.47 21.18 -17.27
N THR A 365 -1.40 21.76 -17.80
CA THR A 365 -1.46 23.03 -18.55
C THR A 365 -2.20 22.91 -19.88
N HIS A 366 -2.27 21.72 -20.47
CA HIS A 366 -2.97 21.42 -21.72
C HIS A 366 -4.45 21.04 -21.54
N PHE A 367 -4.95 21.04 -20.29
CA PHE A 367 -6.34 20.64 -20.04
C PHE A 367 -7.33 21.67 -20.59
N PRO A 368 -8.49 21.21 -21.11
CA PRO A 368 -9.52 22.13 -21.57
C PRO A 368 -10.02 23.00 -20.41
N LYS A 369 -10.44 24.23 -20.72
CA LYS A 369 -11.18 25.08 -19.77
C LYS A 369 -12.64 24.65 -19.71
N CYS A 370 -13.29 24.93 -18.60
CA CYS A 370 -14.72 24.66 -18.42
C CYS A 370 -15.57 25.55 -19.33
N HIS A 371 -16.45 24.97 -20.14
CA HIS A 371 -17.31 25.74 -21.05
C HIS A 371 -18.29 26.70 -20.35
N GLY A 372 -18.75 26.36 -19.13
CA GLY A 372 -19.76 27.15 -18.42
C GLY A 372 -19.21 28.31 -17.58
N CYS A 373 -17.97 28.23 -17.10
CA CYS A 373 -17.39 29.27 -16.22
C CYS A 373 -15.94 29.63 -16.54
N SER A 374 -15.36 29.07 -17.60
CA SER A 374 -13.96 29.27 -18.03
C SER A 374 -12.89 28.89 -17.00
N HIS A 375 -13.27 28.35 -15.83
CA HIS A 375 -12.35 27.82 -14.83
C HIS A 375 -11.59 26.60 -15.36
N ARG A 376 -10.47 26.29 -14.72
CA ARG A 376 -9.68 25.09 -15.03
C ARG A 376 -10.52 23.82 -14.81
N THR A 377 -10.18 22.79 -15.56
CA THR A 377 -10.75 21.46 -15.34
C THR A 377 -9.75 20.60 -14.59
N VAL A 378 -10.27 19.60 -13.89
CA VAL A 378 -9.48 18.61 -13.16
C VAL A 378 -9.74 17.24 -13.75
N LEU A 379 -8.66 16.47 -13.93
CA LEU A 379 -8.76 15.11 -14.43
C LEU A 379 -9.14 14.16 -13.28
N ARG A 380 -10.20 13.38 -13.46
CA ARG A 380 -10.70 12.38 -12.51
C ARG A 380 -10.80 11.02 -13.19
N VAL A 381 -10.87 9.94 -12.41
CA VAL A 381 -11.06 8.58 -12.91
C VAL A 381 -12.39 8.03 -12.42
N SER A 382 -13.19 7.46 -13.32
CA SER A 382 -14.44 6.80 -12.95
C SER A 382 -14.17 5.50 -12.21
N LYS A 383 -14.94 5.29 -11.13
CA LYS A 383 -14.93 4.07 -10.31
C LYS A 383 -16.23 3.27 -10.44
N LYS A 384 -17.13 3.70 -11.32
CA LYS A 384 -18.40 3.04 -11.61
C LYS A 384 -18.14 1.84 -12.52
N GLU A 385 -18.98 0.83 -12.47
CA GLU A 385 -18.81 -0.40 -13.25
C GLU A 385 -18.83 -0.15 -14.77
N HIS A 386 -19.87 0.50 -15.30
CA HIS A 386 -20.05 0.74 -16.74
C HIS A 386 -19.00 1.67 -17.37
N SER A 387 -18.31 2.49 -16.57
CA SER A 387 -17.30 3.45 -17.05
C SER A 387 -15.92 3.25 -16.41
N SER A 388 -15.73 2.09 -15.78
CA SER A 388 -14.61 1.73 -14.92
C SER A 388 -13.24 2.11 -15.50
N GLY A 389 -12.47 2.88 -14.71
CA GLY A 389 -11.08 3.20 -15.03
C GLY A 389 -10.91 4.24 -16.13
N ARG A 390 -12.00 4.74 -16.74
CA ARG A 390 -11.94 5.82 -17.73
C ARG A 390 -11.70 7.16 -17.04
N TRP A 391 -10.81 7.95 -17.62
CA TRP A 391 -10.52 9.29 -17.17
C TRP A 391 -11.50 10.29 -17.77
N PHE A 392 -11.90 11.30 -17.00
CA PHE A 392 -12.80 12.36 -17.43
C PHE A 392 -12.35 13.69 -16.83
N PHE A 393 -12.66 14.78 -17.53
CA PHE A 393 -12.50 16.14 -17.02
C PHE A 393 -13.77 16.57 -16.29
N SER A 394 -13.59 17.24 -15.17
CA SER A 394 -14.66 17.96 -14.47
C SER A 394 -14.27 19.39 -14.18
N CYS A 395 -15.24 20.28 -14.03
CA CYS A 395 -14.97 21.63 -13.50
C CYS A 395 -14.24 21.55 -12.14
N SER A 396 -13.29 22.47 -11.88
CA SER A 396 -12.66 22.63 -10.57
C SER A 396 -13.55 23.39 -9.57
N ASN A 397 -14.48 24.20 -10.07
CA ASN A 397 -15.40 24.99 -9.27
C ASN A 397 -16.61 24.16 -8.82
N ASN A 398 -16.73 23.94 -7.51
CA ASN A 398 -17.83 23.22 -6.88
C ASN A 398 -18.95 24.16 -6.35
N ASN A 399 -18.84 25.48 -6.54
CA ASN A 399 -19.72 26.47 -5.89
C ASN A 399 -21.09 26.67 -6.59
N GLY A 400 -21.67 25.62 -7.17
CA GLY A 400 -23.07 25.61 -7.65
C GLY A 400 -23.43 26.51 -8.84
N LYS A 401 -22.59 27.46 -9.26
CA LYS A 401 -22.86 28.40 -10.38
C LYS A 401 -22.49 27.89 -11.78
N CYS A 402 -21.83 26.74 -11.87
CA CYS A 402 -21.42 26.15 -13.14
C CYS A 402 -22.22 24.87 -13.36
N SER A 403 -22.77 24.68 -14.56
CA SER A 403 -23.49 23.47 -14.99
C SER A 403 -22.67 22.17 -14.95
N GLY A 404 -21.45 22.22 -14.40
CA GLY A 404 -20.61 21.06 -14.16
C GLY A 404 -20.15 20.44 -15.48
N MET A 405 -19.09 20.98 -16.08
CA MET A 405 -18.50 20.32 -17.25
C MET A 405 -18.16 18.86 -16.91
N PHE A 406 -18.57 17.95 -17.79
CA PHE A 406 -18.15 16.56 -17.83
C PHE A 406 -17.76 16.21 -19.26
N SER A 407 -16.54 15.68 -19.45
CA SER A 407 -16.14 15.11 -20.74
C SER A 407 -15.16 13.97 -20.54
N TRP A 408 -15.29 12.90 -21.32
CA TRP A 408 -14.31 11.82 -21.30
C TRP A 408 -12.97 12.31 -21.85
N ALA A 409 -11.87 11.97 -21.18
CA ALA A 409 -10.54 12.29 -21.67
C ALA A 409 -10.18 11.37 -22.84
N THR A 410 -9.67 11.96 -23.92
CA THR A 410 -9.23 11.21 -25.10
C THR A 410 -7.83 10.64 -24.91
N PRO A 411 -7.42 9.59 -25.65
CA PRO A 411 -6.06 9.08 -25.60
C PRO A 411 -5.00 10.16 -25.87
N ALA A 412 -5.24 11.06 -26.82
CA ALA A 412 -4.34 12.17 -27.13
C ALA A 412 -4.15 13.12 -25.93
N GLN A 413 -5.21 13.41 -25.18
CA GLN A 413 -5.14 14.26 -23.97
C GLN A 413 -4.41 13.58 -22.80
N LEU A 414 -4.39 12.25 -22.75
CA LEU A 414 -3.71 11.47 -21.72
C LEU A 414 -2.28 11.07 -22.08
N ALA A 415 -1.94 11.05 -23.38
CA ALA A 415 -0.63 10.67 -23.89
C ALA A 415 0.54 11.40 -23.21
N PRO A 416 0.45 12.71 -22.87
CA PRO A 416 1.50 13.41 -22.15
C PRO A 416 1.88 12.80 -20.81
N PHE A 417 1.01 11.99 -20.18
CA PHE A 417 1.30 11.38 -18.88
C PHE A 417 1.90 9.96 -18.97
N GLY A 418 1.69 9.29 -20.10
CA GLY A 418 2.12 7.90 -20.34
C GLY A 418 1.86 6.97 -19.15
N LYS A 419 2.88 6.19 -18.78
CA LYS A 419 2.85 5.26 -17.64
C LYS A 419 2.82 5.91 -16.25
N HIS A 420 2.99 7.24 -16.17
CA HIS A 420 3.01 7.95 -14.89
C HIS A 420 1.60 8.30 -14.41
N LEU A 421 0.58 8.18 -15.29
CA LEU A 421 -0.82 8.31 -14.91
C LEU A 421 -1.32 7.02 -14.27
N THR A 422 -1.51 7.04 -12.94
CA THR A 422 -2.06 5.89 -12.20
C THR A 422 -3.43 6.23 -11.60
N PRO A 423 -4.36 5.27 -11.47
CA PRO A 423 -5.73 5.57 -11.05
C PRO A 423 -5.87 6.16 -9.63
N LEU A 424 -4.91 5.96 -8.74
CA LEU A 424 -4.90 6.48 -7.37
C LEU A 424 -4.00 7.72 -7.17
N LEU A 425 -3.56 8.37 -8.25
CA LEU A 425 -2.75 9.61 -8.24
C LEU A 425 -3.20 10.67 -7.24
#